data_AF-A0AAN2PJ81-F1
#
_entry.id   AF-A0AAN2PJ81-F1
#
_cell.length_a   1.000
_cell.length_b   1.000
_cell.length_c   1.000
_cell.angle_alpha   90.00
_cell.angle_beta   90.00
_cell.angle_gamma   90.00
#
_symmetry.space_group_name_H-M   'P 1'
#
loop_
_entity.id
_entity.type
_entity.pdbx_description
1 polymer ?
#
loop_
_entity_poly.entity_id
_entity_poly.type
_entity_poly.pdbx_seq_one_letter_code
_entity_poly.pdbx_strand_id
1 'polypeptide(L)' 'MAAVYAITNLIQPQELTHDYVIPNAFDNRVVESVANDVAEAAIQSGVARKKPK' A
#
# COMPACT_ATOMS: atom_id res chain seq x y z
N MET A 1 0.81 -10.58 -0.97
CA MET A 1 0.72 -9.58 -2.05
C MET A 1 0.13 -8.24 -1.57
N ALA A 2 0.09 -7.95 -0.26
CA ALA A 2 -0.56 -6.74 0.28
C ALA A 2 0.06 -5.42 -0.21
N ALA A 3 1.40 -5.32 -0.23
CA ALA A 3 2.08 -4.10 -0.68
C ALA A 3 1.75 -3.71 -2.12
N VAL A 4 1.58 -4.68 -3.01
CA VAL A 4 1.22 -4.42 -4.41
C VAL A 4 -0.18 -3.84 -4.48
N TYR A 5 -1.14 -4.43 -3.76
CA TYR A 5 -2.52 -3.95 -3.74
C TYR A 5 -2.65 -2.56 -3.10
N ALA A 6 -1.89 -2.28 -2.03
CA ALA A 6 -1.84 -0.95 -1.42
C ALA A 6 -1.42 0.13 -2.43
N ILE A 7 -0.38 -0.14 -3.23
CA ILE A 7 0.10 0.80 -4.25
C ILE A 7 -0.91 0.98 -5.37
N THR A 8 -1.50 -0.12 -5.89
CA THR A 8 -2.45 -0.04 -7.00
C THR A 8 -3.76 0.62 -6.60
N ASN A 9 -4.20 0.49 -5.35
CA ASN A 9 -5.41 1.14 -4.84
C ASN A 9 -5.22 2.64 -4.59
N LEU A 10 -3.97 3.13 -4.58
CA LEU A 10 -3.66 4.53 -4.32
C LEU A 10 -3.93 5.44 -5.54
N ILE A 11 -3.88 4.89 -6.75
CA ILE A 11 -4.15 5.63 -7.98
C ILE A 11 -5.60 5.37 -8.38
N GLN A 12 -6.43 6.40 -8.41
CA GLN A 12 -7.79 6.24 -8.90
C GLN A 12 -7.81 6.08 -10.43
N PRO A 13 -8.79 5.36 -11.00
CA PRO A 13 -8.90 5.20 -12.45
C PRO A 13 -8.92 6.51 -13.24
N GLN A 14 -9.43 7.58 -12.62
CA GLN A 14 -9.51 8.93 -13.19
C GLN A 14 -8.17 9.68 -13.16
N GLU A 15 -7.21 9.25 -12.33
CA GLU A 15 -5.86 9.82 -12.22
C GLU A 15 -4.87 9.10 -13.16
N LEU A 16 -5.26 7.98 -13.77
CA LEU A 16 -4.43 7.25 -14.71
C LEU A 16 -4.20 8.08 -15.97
N THR A 17 -2.93 8.36 -16.24
CA THR A 17 -2.48 8.98 -17.48
C THR A 17 -1.29 8.18 -18.02
N HIS A 18 -0.92 8.42 -19.27
CA HIS A 18 0.26 7.78 -19.87
C HIS A 18 1.54 8.03 -19.07
N ASP A 19 1.61 9.15 -18.34
CA ASP A 19 2.76 9.54 -17.53
C ASP A 19 2.57 9.26 -16.03
N TYR A 20 1.40 8.74 -15.62
CA TYR A 20 1.05 8.50 -14.21
C TYR A 20 0.37 7.14 -14.04
N VAL A 21 1.18 6.10 -14.19
CA VAL A 21 0.78 4.69 -14.00
C VAL A 21 1.27 4.13 -12.66
N ILE A 22 2.29 4.77 -12.07
CA ILE A 22 2.91 4.41 -10.79
C ILE A 22 2.96 5.69 -9.94
N PRO A 23 2.64 5.65 -8.64
CA PRO A 23 2.67 6.87 -7.82
C PRO A 23 4.12 7.35 -7.66
N ASN A 24 4.28 8.63 -7.36
CA ASN A 24 5.61 9.19 -7.10
C ASN A 24 6.30 8.44 -5.94
N ALA A 25 7.59 8.13 -6.09
CA ALA A 25 8.37 7.43 -5.07
C ALA A 25 8.41 8.15 -3.71
N PHE A 26 8.17 9.46 -3.68
CA PHE A 26 8.12 10.29 -2.48
C PHE A 26 6.69 10.71 -2.07
N ASP A 27 5.66 10.07 -2.63
CA ASP A 27 4.29 10.31 -2.19
C ASP A 27 4.09 9.75 -0.78
N ASN A 28 3.88 10.63 0.19
CA ASN A 28 3.68 10.26 1.59
C ASN A 28 2.48 9.31 1.78
N ARG A 29 1.49 9.35 0.89
CA ARG A 29 0.32 8.45 0.94
C ARG A 29 0.72 6.99 0.73
N VAL A 30 1.74 6.74 -0.09
CA VAL A 30 2.25 5.38 -0.36
C VAL A 30 2.79 4.75 0.90
N VAL A 31 3.54 5.51 1.70
CA VAL A 31 4.16 5.01 2.93
C VAL A 31 3.11 4.55 3.93
N GLU A 32 2.09 5.38 4.15
CA GLU A 32 1.03 5.07 5.12
C GLU A 32 0.15 3.90 4.65
N SER A 33 -0.28 3.91 3.38
CA SER A 33 -1.12 2.84 2.82
C SER A 33 -0.41 1.48 2.82
N VAL A 34 0.85 1.43 2.34
CA VAL A 34 1.60 0.17 2.30
C VAL A 34 1.89 -0.35 3.71
N ALA A 35 2.23 0.52 4.66
CA ALA A 35 2.51 0.11 6.03
C ALA A 35 1.27 -0.53 6.69
N ASN A 36 0.10 0.07 6.53
CA ASN A 36 -1.14 -0.42 7.11
C ASN A 36 -1.56 -1.77 6.52
N ASP A 37 -1.63 -1.88 5.19
CA ASP A 37 -2.09 -3.11 4.51
C ASP A 37 -1.13 -4.29 4.75
N VAL A 38 0.19 -4.02 4.77
CA VAL A 38 1.18 -5.06 5.06
C VAL A 38 1.11 -5.48 6.53
N ALA A 39 0.91 -4.54 7.46
CA ALA A 39 0.74 -4.86 8.87
C ALA A 39 -0.51 -5.73 9.07
N GLU A 40 -1.64 -5.37 8.47
CA GLU A 40 -2.86 -6.16 8.51
C GLU A 40 -2.65 -7.57 7.94
N ALA A 41 -2.06 -7.68 6.74
CA ALA A 41 -1.79 -8.97 6.12
C ALA A 41 -0.83 -9.84 6.95
N ALA A 42 0.17 -9.23 7.60
CA ALA A 42 1.09 -9.94 8.49
C ALA A 42 0.39 -10.49 9.73
N ILE A 43 -0.60 -9.77 10.27
CA ILE A 43 -1.42 -10.21 11.41
C ILE A 43 -2.32 -11.36 10.97
N GLN A 44 -3.04 -11.19 9.86
CA GLN A 44 -3.97 -12.20 9.33
C GLN A 44 -3.27 -13.51 8.97
N SER A 45 -2.05 -13.44 8.42
CA SER A 45 -1.24 -14.61 8.09
C SER A 45 -0.50 -15.22 9.28
N GLY A 46 -0.58 -14.61 10.47
CA GLY A 46 0.06 -15.11 11.68
C GLY A 46 1.59 -14.96 11.73
N VAL A 47 2.20 -14.29 10.75
CA VAL A 47 3.65 -14.03 10.73
C VAL A 47 4.04 -12.82 11.59
N ALA A 48 3.08 -11.99 12.00
CA ALA A 48 3.32 -10.83 12.85
C ALA A 48 3.76 -11.23 14.26
N ARG A 49 4.99 -10.84 14.64
CA ARG A 49 5.56 -11.07 15.99
C ARG A 49 5.05 -10.09 17.05
N LYS A 50 4.49 -8.94 16.64
CA LYS A 50 3.93 -7.90 17.51
C LYS A 50 2.57 -7.51 16.96
N LYS A 51 1.59 -7.31 17.84
CA LYS A 51 0.30 -6.72 17.45
C LYS A 51 0.46 -5.20 17.29
N PRO A 52 -0.23 -4.59 16.32
CA PRO A 52 -0.29 -3.14 16.22
C PRO A 52 -0.88 -2.57 17.52
N LYS A 53 -0.37 -1.40 17.93
CA LYS A 53 -0.83 -0.69 19.12
C LYS A 53 -2.17 -0.01 18.86
#